data_AF-A0A1N7G364-F1
#
_entry.id   AF-A0A1N7G364-F1
#
_cell.length_a   1.000
_cell.length_b   1.000
_cell.length_c   1.000
_cell.angle_alpha   90.00
_cell.angle_beta   90.00
_cell.angle_gamma   90.00
#
_symmetry.space_group_name_H-M   'P 1'
#
loop_
_entity.id
_entity.type
_entity.pdbx_description
1 polymer ?
#
loop_
_entity_poly.entity_id
_entity_poly.type
_entity_poly.pdbx_seq_one_letter_code
_entity_poly.pdbx_strand_id
1 'polypeptide(L)'
;MDATADELAGVVDLFGGLTRPELERALSEAAFRADGQSVDEGALETAIEDALESFSLVRYDRPRDDAQPLLVAGPTAFPTVPSHAEDVPHILDIDPREPDRDALGETARERFVEELEAAVAAGDADRIDHLFDVSYDLEAWAPIDLAAERTRLEAAIA
;
A
#
# COMPACT_ATOMS: atom_id res chain seq x y z
N MET A 1 6.53 -18.23 2.69
CA MET A 1 5.68 -17.70 1.60
C MET A 1 6.26 -16.34 1.25
N ASP A 2 6.49 -16.09 -0.04
CA ASP A 2 6.91 -14.79 -0.55
C ASP A 2 5.68 -14.18 -1.23
N ALA A 3 5.04 -13.21 -0.58
CA ALA A 3 3.82 -12.60 -1.10
C ALA A 3 4.16 -11.48 -2.10
N THR A 4 3.46 -11.45 -3.21
CA THR A 4 3.55 -10.33 -4.17
C THR A 4 2.84 -9.08 -3.63
N ALA A 5 3.11 -7.90 -4.21
CA ALA A 5 2.44 -6.66 -3.82
C ALA A 5 0.90 -6.74 -3.94
N ASP A 6 0.40 -7.38 -5.00
CA ASP A 6 -1.03 -7.62 -5.20
C ASP A 6 -1.63 -8.58 -4.17
N GLU A 7 -0.85 -9.58 -3.74
CA GLU A 7 -1.26 -10.50 -2.67
C GLU A 7 -1.29 -9.81 -1.31
N LEU A 8 -0.31 -8.96 -1.01
CA LEU A 8 -0.34 -8.12 0.18
C LEU A 8 -1.55 -7.19 0.17
N ALA A 9 -1.78 -6.50 -0.96
CA ALA A 9 -2.94 -5.63 -1.13
C ALA A 9 -4.25 -6.41 -1.00
N GLY A 10 -4.35 -7.61 -1.57
CA GLY A 10 -5.52 -8.50 -1.43
C GLY A 10 -5.82 -8.89 0.00
N VAL A 11 -4.79 -9.29 0.76
CA VAL A 11 -4.97 -9.61 2.19
C VAL A 11 -5.40 -8.39 2.98
N VAL A 12 -4.77 -7.23 2.75
CA VAL A 12 -5.14 -5.99 3.45
C VAL A 12 -6.56 -5.54 3.11
N ASP A 13 -6.97 -5.68 1.85
CA ASP A 13 -8.30 -5.31 1.32
C ASP A 13 -9.43 -6.11 1.98
N LEU A 14 -9.21 -7.40 2.31
CA LEU A 14 -10.17 -8.22 3.05
C LEU A 14 -10.60 -7.58 4.39
N PHE A 15 -9.73 -6.77 4.99
CA PHE A 15 -10.00 -6.07 6.25
C PHE A 15 -10.21 -4.57 6.06
N GLY A 16 -10.12 -4.06 4.82
CA GLY A 16 -10.08 -2.62 4.51
C GLY A 16 -8.91 -1.87 5.15
N GLY A 17 -7.96 -2.57 5.75
CA GLY A 17 -6.78 -1.99 6.40
C GLY A 17 -6.28 -2.80 7.60
N LEU A 18 -4.98 -3.10 7.64
CA LEU A 18 -4.34 -3.86 8.72
C LEU A 18 -3.15 -3.11 9.30
N THR A 19 -2.94 -3.21 10.61
CA THR A 19 -1.64 -2.84 11.19
C THR A 19 -0.56 -3.83 10.74
N ARG A 20 0.70 -3.44 10.85
CA ARG A 20 1.83 -4.31 10.47
C ARG A 20 1.79 -5.69 11.17
N PRO A 21 1.58 -5.78 12.51
CA PRO A 21 1.47 -7.07 13.17
C PRO A 21 0.24 -7.90 12.75
N GLU A 22 -0.87 -7.24 12.40
CA GLU A 22 -2.07 -7.94 11.93
C GLU A 22 -1.87 -8.54 10.54
N LEU A 23 -1.20 -7.83 9.63
CA LEU A 23 -0.85 -8.34 8.29
C LEU A 23 0.05 -9.57 8.37
N GLU A 24 1.08 -9.52 9.21
CA GLU A 24 1.97 -10.66 9.44
C GLU A 24 1.21 -11.88 9.96
N ARG A 25 0.28 -11.66 10.91
CA ARG A 25 -0.58 -12.71 11.45
C ARG A 25 -1.53 -13.27 10.39
N ALA A 26 -2.11 -12.42 9.54
CA ALA A 26 -3.00 -12.83 8.44
C ALA A 26 -2.27 -13.70 7.40
N LEU A 27 -1.07 -13.28 6.99
CA LEU A 27 -0.25 -14.03 6.05
C LEU A 27 0.26 -15.34 6.65
N SER A 28 0.59 -15.34 7.95
CA SER A 28 0.99 -16.57 8.66
C SER A 28 -0.15 -17.60 8.71
N GLU A 29 -1.37 -17.17 9.01
CA GLU A 29 -2.54 -18.06 8.98
C GLU A 29 -2.82 -18.57 7.56
N ALA A 30 -2.75 -17.70 6.54
CA ALA A 30 -2.93 -18.09 5.14
C ALA A 30 -1.87 -19.12 4.68
N ALA A 31 -0.59 -18.88 4.99
CA ALA A 31 0.51 -19.77 4.64
C ALA A 31 0.41 -21.13 5.36
N PHE A 32 0.02 -21.12 6.63
CA PHE A 32 -0.20 -22.35 7.39
C PHE A 32 -1.33 -23.18 6.78
N ARG A 33 -2.40 -22.54 6.31
CA ARG A 33 -3.53 -23.22 5.66
C ARG A 33 -3.24 -23.72 4.26
N ALA A 34 -2.41 -23.01 3.50
CA ALA A 34 -2.04 -23.42 2.15
C ALA A 34 -1.22 -24.72 2.16
N ASP A 35 -0.08 -24.73 2.86
CA ASP A 35 0.88 -25.84 2.80
C ASP A 35 1.58 -26.13 4.15
N GLY A 36 1.08 -25.59 5.27
CA GLY A 36 1.69 -25.74 6.59
C GLY A 36 3.01 -24.98 6.76
N GLN A 37 3.27 -23.99 5.91
CA GLN A 37 4.50 -23.19 5.91
C GLN A 37 4.36 -21.93 6.77
N SER A 38 5.49 -21.38 7.20
CA SER A 38 5.56 -20.04 7.81
C SER A 38 5.90 -18.98 6.78
N VAL A 39 5.61 -17.73 7.12
CA VAL A 39 6.09 -16.56 6.39
C VAL A 39 7.56 -16.34 6.73
N ASP A 40 8.36 -15.94 5.74
CA ASP A 40 9.72 -15.46 6.00
C ASP A 40 9.62 -13.98 6.36
N GLU A 41 9.99 -13.64 7.60
CA GLU A 41 9.85 -12.27 8.13
C GLU A 41 10.69 -11.25 7.34
N GLY A 42 11.88 -11.65 6.88
CA GLY A 42 12.77 -10.76 6.12
C GLY A 42 12.25 -10.51 4.71
N ALA A 43 11.80 -11.56 4.03
CA ALA A 43 11.16 -11.43 2.72
C ALA A 43 9.86 -10.61 2.80
N LEU A 44 9.08 -10.77 3.87
CA LEU A 44 7.87 -10.00 4.09
C LEU A 44 8.15 -8.51 4.31
N GLU A 45 9.19 -8.16 5.08
CA GLU A 45 9.57 -6.75 5.27
C GLU A 45 9.92 -6.10 3.93
N THR A 46 10.80 -6.73 3.15
CA THR A 46 11.17 -6.22 1.82
C THR A 46 9.95 -6.08 0.91
N ALA A 47 9.07 -7.08 0.88
CA ALA A 47 7.86 -7.02 0.05
C ALA A 47 6.92 -5.87 0.45
N ILE A 48 6.80 -5.55 1.75
CA ILE A 48 6.01 -4.42 2.23
C ILE A 48 6.68 -3.09 1.87
N GLU A 49 7.99 -2.98 2.01
CA GLU A 49 8.74 -1.79 1.61
C GLU A 49 8.59 -1.52 0.11
N ASP A 50 8.77 -2.53 -0.73
CA ASP A 50 8.60 -2.46 -2.19
C ASP A 50 7.14 -2.09 -2.55
N ALA A 51 6.16 -2.65 -1.85
CA ALA A 51 4.75 -2.33 -2.05
C ALA A 51 4.41 -0.88 -1.64
N LEU A 52 5.05 -0.34 -0.60
CA LEU A 52 4.90 1.06 -0.22
C LEU A 52 5.60 2.00 -1.21
N GLU A 53 6.77 1.63 -1.72
CA GLU A 53 7.53 2.41 -2.70
C GLU A 53 6.79 2.53 -4.04
N SER A 54 6.15 1.44 -4.46
CA SER A 54 5.35 1.34 -5.70
C SER A 54 3.91 1.85 -5.55
N PHE A 55 3.52 2.32 -4.36
CA PHE A 55 2.13 2.70 -4.05
C PHE A 55 1.10 1.56 -4.18
N SER A 56 1.54 0.29 -4.16
CA SER A 56 0.65 -0.87 -4.09
C SER A 56 0.03 -1.02 -2.70
N LEU A 57 0.73 -0.51 -1.69
CA LEU A 57 0.19 -0.26 -0.36
C LEU A 57 0.34 1.23 -0.02
N VAL A 58 -0.60 1.74 0.76
CA VAL A 58 -0.51 3.06 1.36
C VAL A 58 -0.46 2.91 2.87
N ARG A 59 0.43 3.67 3.52
CA ARG A 59 0.44 3.81 4.96
C ARG A 59 -0.53 4.91 5.35
N TYR A 60 -1.51 4.58 6.19
CA TYR A 60 -2.50 5.51 6.71
C TYR A 60 -2.26 5.75 8.19
N ASP A 61 -1.76 6.95 8.50
CA ASP A 61 -1.58 7.43 9.87
C ASP A 61 -2.94 7.85 10.44
N ARG A 62 -3.40 7.11 11.45
CA ARG A 62 -4.71 7.35 12.03
C ARG A 62 -4.66 8.58 12.93
N PRO A 63 -5.74 9.38 13.00
CA PRO A 63 -5.78 10.61 13.79
C PRO A 63 -5.75 10.40 15.33
N ARG A 64 -5.57 9.17 15.82
CA ARG A 64 -5.32 8.90 17.24
C ARG A 64 -3.81 8.67 17.46
N ASP A 65 -3.20 9.52 18.28
CA ASP A 65 -1.75 9.55 18.55
C ASP A 65 -1.12 8.21 19.02
N ASP A 66 -1.92 7.26 19.53
CA ASP A 66 -1.45 5.96 20.03
C ASP A 66 -1.79 4.78 19.11
N ALA A 67 -2.51 5.03 18.03
CA ALA A 67 -2.95 4.00 17.12
C ALA A 67 -1.86 3.69 16.10
N GLN A 68 -1.46 2.42 15.99
CA GLN A 68 -0.50 2.00 14.96
C GLN A 68 -1.02 2.38 13.56
N PRO A 69 -0.15 2.76 12.62
CA PRO A 69 -0.56 3.03 11.24
C PRO A 69 -1.21 1.79 10.62
N LEU A 70 -2.17 2.03 9.74
CA LEU A 70 -2.73 0.97 8.91
C LEU A 70 -1.97 0.92 7.59
N LEU A 71 -1.77 -0.28 7.07
CA LEU A 71 -1.52 -0.54 5.67
C LEU A 71 -2.88 -0.71 5.01
N VAL A 72 -3.08 -0.07 3.87
CA VAL A 72 -4.28 -0.20 3.03
C VAL A 72 -3.86 -0.53 1.60
N ALA A 73 -4.73 -1.22 0.84
CA ALA A 73 -4.50 -1.46 -0.58
C ALA A 73 -4.41 -0.12 -1.33
N GLY A 74 -3.31 0.08 -2.04
CA GLY A 74 -2.96 1.34 -2.68
C GLY A 74 -3.48 1.46 -4.13
N PRO A 75 -3.27 2.63 -4.75
CA PRO A 75 -3.77 2.96 -6.10
C PRO A 75 -3.22 2.09 -7.23
N THR A 76 -1.99 1.58 -7.11
CA THR A 76 -1.33 0.81 -8.19
C THR A 76 -1.54 -0.70 -8.06
N ALA A 77 -2.17 -1.15 -6.98
CA ALA A 77 -2.42 -2.56 -6.76
C ALA A 77 -3.62 -3.06 -7.58
N PHE A 78 -3.54 -4.33 -7.97
CA PHE A 78 -4.67 -5.15 -8.41
C PHE A 78 -4.89 -6.26 -7.36
N PRO A 79 -5.60 -5.95 -6.26
CA PRO A 79 -5.67 -6.83 -5.09
C PRO A 79 -6.08 -8.25 -5.47
N THR A 80 -5.23 -9.21 -5.11
CA THR A 80 -5.44 -10.63 -5.37
C THR A 80 -5.40 -11.36 -4.03
N VAL A 81 -6.49 -12.01 -3.65
CA VAL A 81 -6.51 -12.76 -2.38
C VAL A 81 -5.72 -14.06 -2.55
N PRO A 82 -4.68 -14.32 -1.72
CA PRO A 82 -3.95 -15.57 -1.77
C PRO A 82 -4.90 -16.76 -1.56
N SER A 83 -4.59 -17.89 -2.18
CA SER A 83 -5.38 -19.11 -1.97
C SER A 83 -5.47 -19.44 -0.48
N HIS A 84 -6.68 -19.78 0.00
CA HIS A 84 -6.97 -20.10 1.40
C HIS A 84 -6.94 -18.90 2.37
N ALA A 85 -6.75 -17.67 1.89
CA ALA A 85 -6.80 -16.46 2.72
C ALA A 85 -8.22 -15.88 2.91
N GLU A 86 -9.21 -16.31 2.12
CA GLU A 86 -10.58 -15.77 2.15
C GLU A 86 -11.27 -15.90 3.52
N ASP A 87 -10.94 -16.93 4.30
CA ASP A 87 -11.53 -17.21 5.63
C ASP A 87 -10.74 -16.56 6.78
N VAL A 88 -9.57 -15.97 6.49
CA VAL A 88 -8.67 -15.36 7.49
C VAL A 88 -9.35 -14.28 8.34
N PRO A 89 -10.22 -13.41 7.79
CA PRO A 89 -10.95 -12.45 8.61
C PRO A 89 -11.78 -13.09 9.74
N HIS A 90 -12.46 -14.21 9.46
CA HIS A 90 -13.26 -14.92 10.45
C HIS A 90 -12.42 -15.65 11.50
N ILE A 91 -11.23 -16.10 11.14
CA ILE A 91 -10.32 -16.82 12.02
C ILE A 91 -9.62 -15.88 12.99
N LEU A 92 -9.19 -14.72 12.50
CA LEU A 92 -8.40 -13.77 13.27
C LEU A 92 -9.23 -12.88 14.18
N ASP A 93 -10.57 -12.91 14.06
CA ASP A 93 -11.51 -12.10 14.83
C ASP A 93 -11.13 -10.61 14.77
N ILE A 94 -10.73 -10.15 13.57
CA ILE A 94 -10.45 -8.73 13.28
C ILE A 94 -11.64 -8.21 12.47
N ASP A 95 -12.32 -7.20 13.02
CA ASP A 95 -13.39 -6.51 12.31
C ASP A 95 -12.82 -5.74 11.09
N PRO A 96 -13.47 -5.85 9.91
CA PRO A 96 -13.15 -5.00 8.77
C PRO A 96 -13.27 -3.51 9.11
N ARG A 97 -12.42 -2.71 8.48
CA ARG A 97 -12.28 -1.27 8.70
C ARG A 97 -12.65 -0.54 7.42
N GLU A 98 -13.18 0.65 7.58
CA GLU A 98 -13.47 1.57 6.48
C GLU A 98 -12.69 2.86 6.75
N PRO A 99 -11.44 2.98 6.28
CA PRO A 99 -10.68 4.22 6.38
C PRO A 99 -11.42 5.38 5.71
N ASP A 100 -11.29 6.56 6.29
CA ASP A 100 -11.80 7.79 5.69
C ASP A 100 -11.07 8.04 4.37
N ARG A 101 -11.82 8.01 3.25
CA ARG A 101 -11.26 8.09 1.90
C ARG A 101 -10.62 9.43 1.60
N ASP A 102 -11.17 10.52 2.16
CA ASP A 102 -10.61 11.86 1.99
C ASP A 102 -9.29 11.97 2.74
N ALA A 103 -9.27 11.58 4.02
CA ALA A 103 -8.05 11.60 4.84
C ALA A 103 -6.96 10.67 4.28
N LEU A 104 -7.35 9.49 3.80
CA LEU A 104 -6.44 8.53 3.19
C LEU A 104 -5.83 9.08 1.88
N GLY A 105 -6.64 9.76 1.07
CA GLY A 105 -6.18 10.44 -0.14
C GLY A 105 -5.14 11.51 0.16
N GLU A 106 -5.39 12.35 1.18
CA GLU A 106 -4.42 13.38 1.59
C GLU A 106 -3.12 12.77 2.11
N THR A 107 -3.17 11.71 2.95
CA THR A 107 -1.94 11.01 3.39
C THR A 107 -1.13 10.45 2.21
N ALA A 108 -1.81 9.85 1.22
CA ALA A 108 -1.14 9.33 0.03
C ALA A 108 -0.53 10.47 -0.82
N ARG A 109 -1.22 11.60 -0.91
CA ARG A 109 -0.76 12.80 -1.60
C ARG A 109 0.48 13.41 -0.94
N GLU A 110 0.49 13.54 0.38
CA GLU A 110 1.65 14.05 1.13
C GLU A 110 2.89 13.19 0.82
N ARG A 111 2.75 11.86 0.92
CA ARG A 111 3.82 10.92 0.59
C ARG A 111 4.27 11.04 -0.86
N PHE A 112 3.34 11.17 -1.81
CA PHE A 112 3.64 11.35 -3.23
C PHE A 112 4.44 12.62 -3.49
N VAL A 113 4.08 13.74 -2.86
CA VAL A 113 4.80 15.01 -3.01
C VAL A 113 6.23 14.90 -2.49
N GLU A 114 6.45 14.25 -1.34
CA GLU A 114 7.79 14.01 -0.81
C GLU A 114 8.66 13.20 -1.79
N GLU A 115 8.09 12.13 -2.37
CA GLU A 115 8.77 11.28 -3.34
C GLU A 115 9.08 12.02 -4.65
N LEU A 116 8.15 12.84 -5.13
CA LEU A 116 8.35 13.71 -6.29
C LEU A 116 9.51 14.68 -6.05
N GLU A 117 9.52 15.38 -4.91
CA GLU A 117 10.59 16.33 -4.59
C GLU A 117 11.95 15.65 -4.50
N ALA A 118 12.01 14.46 -3.89
CA ALA A 118 13.23 13.65 -3.82
C ALA A 118 13.72 13.21 -5.21
N ALA A 119 12.81 12.70 -6.05
CA ALA A 119 13.14 12.21 -7.40
C ALA A 119 13.65 13.35 -8.30
N VAL A 120 12.98 14.51 -8.27
CA VAL A 120 13.40 15.70 -9.01
C VAL A 120 14.75 16.21 -8.52
N ALA A 121 14.98 16.25 -7.20
CA ALA A 121 16.26 16.68 -6.64
C ALA A 121 17.41 15.73 -7.01
N ALA A 122 17.15 14.43 -7.08
CA ALA A 122 18.11 13.42 -7.50
C ALA A 122 18.33 13.36 -9.03
N GLY A 123 17.40 13.92 -9.82
CA GLY A 123 17.38 13.75 -11.28
C GLY A 123 17.09 12.30 -11.69
N ASP A 124 16.31 11.59 -10.89
CA ASP A 124 15.97 10.19 -11.10
C ASP A 124 14.84 10.06 -12.13
N ALA A 125 15.22 9.95 -13.40
CA ALA A 125 14.27 9.92 -14.52
C ALA A 125 13.31 8.73 -14.46
N ASP A 126 13.79 7.55 -14.04
CA ASP A 126 12.95 6.35 -13.94
C ASP A 126 11.90 6.51 -12.83
N ARG A 127 12.31 7.09 -11.68
CA ARG A 127 11.37 7.39 -10.59
C ARG A 127 10.38 8.49 -10.99
N ILE A 128 10.81 9.52 -11.72
CA ILE A 128 9.92 10.60 -12.20
C ILE A 128 8.86 10.05 -13.16
N ASP A 129 9.24 9.17 -14.09
CA ASP A 129 8.30 8.54 -15.04
C ASP A 129 7.28 7.66 -14.29
N HIS A 130 7.74 6.85 -13.34
CA HIS A 130 6.85 6.06 -12.50
C HIS A 130 5.87 6.91 -11.68
N LEU A 131 6.35 8.00 -11.06
CA LEU A 131 5.48 8.92 -10.31
C LEU A 131 4.47 9.64 -11.22
N PHE A 132 4.80 9.84 -12.49
CA PHE A 132 3.85 10.39 -13.46
C PHE A 132 2.66 9.45 -13.67
N ASP A 133 2.90 8.16 -13.86
CA ASP A 133 1.82 7.15 -13.94
C ASP A 133 1.01 7.08 -12.64
N VAL A 134 1.70 6.97 -11.49
CA VAL A 134 1.07 6.90 -10.14
C VAL A 134 0.15 8.09 -9.88
N SER A 135 0.47 9.28 -10.41
CA SER A 135 -0.37 10.47 -10.21
C SER A 135 -1.79 10.31 -10.77
N TYR A 136 -1.95 9.58 -11.89
CA TYR A 136 -3.26 9.29 -12.46
C TYR A 136 -4.01 8.23 -11.65
N ASP A 137 -3.29 7.19 -11.22
CA ASP A 137 -3.87 6.13 -10.40
C ASP A 137 -4.36 6.69 -9.04
N LEU A 138 -3.59 7.61 -8.45
CA LEU A 138 -3.95 8.31 -7.21
C LEU A 138 -5.22 9.15 -7.34
N GLU A 139 -5.35 9.97 -8.40
CA GLU A 139 -6.57 10.76 -8.66
C GLU A 139 -7.79 9.86 -8.95
N ALA A 140 -7.58 8.68 -9.53
CA ALA A 140 -8.64 7.71 -9.73
C ALA A 140 -9.05 6.99 -8.43
N TRP A 141 -8.08 6.78 -7.53
CA TRP A 141 -8.26 6.00 -6.30
C TRP A 141 -8.86 6.81 -5.15
N ALA A 142 -8.55 8.11 -5.03
CA ALA A 142 -9.00 8.98 -3.95
C ALA A 142 -9.37 10.39 -4.44
N PRO A 143 -10.21 11.15 -3.70
CA PRO A 143 -10.70 12.46 -4.13
C PRO A 143 -9.67 13.59 -3.94
N ILE A 144 -8.52 13.47 -4.62
CA ILE A 144 -7.41 14.43 -4.59
C ILE A 144 -7.13 15.03 -5.98
N ASP A 145 -6.40 16.14 -6.03
CA ASP A 145 -5.95 16.80 -7.26
C ASP A 145 -4.41 16.88 -7.27
N LEU A 146 -3.82 16.35 -8.33
CA LEU A 146 -2.37 16.28 -8.57
C LEU A 146 -1.96 16.98 -9.88
N ALA A 147 -2.81 17.85 -10.45
CA ALA A 147 -2.51 18.54 -11.70
C ALA A 147 -1.23 19.41 -11.64
N ALA A 148 -0.99 20.07 -10.49
CA ALA A 148 0.19 20.92 -10.31
C ALA A 148 1.48 20.09 -10.20
N GLU A 149 1.39 18.96 -9.51
CA GLU A 149 2.46 17.99 -9.32
C GLU A 149 2.83 17.31 -10.65
N ARG A 150 1.83 16.91 -11.45
CA ARG A 150 2.05 16.39 -12.82
C ARG A 150 2.78 17.39 -13.71
N THR A 151 2.40 18.66 -13.66
CA THR A 151 3.09 19.72 -14.44
C THR A 151 4.58 19.81 -14.05
N ARG A 152 4.92 19.59 -12.77
CA ARG A 152 6.32 19.55 -12.31
C ARG A 152 7.06 18.33 -12.82
N LEU A 153 6.43 17.15 -12.80
CA LEU A 153 7.02 15.90 -13.32
C LEU A 153 7.30 16.04 -14.82
N GLU A 154 6.35 16.52 -15.62
CA GLU A 154 6.54 16.76 -17.05
C GLU A 154 7.72 17.71 -17.33
N ALA A 155 7.84 18.78 -16.55
CA ALA A 155 8.93 19.74 -16.69
C ALA A 155 10.31 19.15 -16.33
N ALA A 156 10.36 18.09 -15.51
CA ALA A 156 11.59 17.40 -15.14
C ALA A 156 12.03 16.34 -16.18
N ILE A 157 11.10 15.86 -17.02
CA ILE A 157 11.37 14.90 -18.10
C ILE A 157 11.77 15.61 -19.41
N ALA A 158 11.37 16.87 -19.59
CA ALA A 158 11.61 17.68 -20.79
C ALA A 158 13.04 18.20 -20.94
#